data_AF-A0A2Z4JAY9-F1
#
_entry.id   AF-A0A2Z4JAY9-F1
#
_cell.length_a   1.000
_cell.length_b   1.000
_cell.length_c   1.000
_cell.angle_alpha   90.00
_cell.angle_beta   90.00
_cell.angle_gamma   90.00
#
_symmetry.space_group_name_H-M   'P 1'
#
loop_
_entity.id
_entity.type
_entity.pdbx_description
1 polymer ?
#
loop_
_entity_poly.entity_id
_entity_poly.type
_entity_poly.pdbx_seq_one_letter_code
_entity_poly.pdbx_strand_id
1 'polypeptide(L)'
;MPRATVMEAFTAALPGTARGEDSRTALATLLEELSDAGTLRLPHGQRKKWDAGHPALPEQIRLPAATPRKPAPVTARRSYRPELDWGHTAYLTSAHHEDLALINRWFRDTSNRPDVRVPIPLRERSYEIFQDEKRLDGLISGALFAPGRLTLEQLGTFREPPPLAYRLLGDGDTLLVAENSDTYATLRDLLTPNPGRTRGVAFGSGRAFEASIETVKEIHGIQRIVYYGDLDPEGLSIPARASVTATQCGLPSVEPASALYDLLLSHASTPGQMVSDERAHTLTAWLPPRLRKRTHEVLLSGRRIAQEATNRNQLAGDATWCP
;
A
#
# COMPACT_ATOMS: atom_id res chain seq x y z
N MET A 1 22.89 1.07 -4.83
CA MET A 1 22.55 2.36 -4.20
C MET A 1 22.76 2.24 -2.70
N PRO A 2 23.58 3.12 -2.08
CA PRO A 2 23.82 3.12 -0.63
C PRO A 2 22.58 3.50 0.18
N ARG A 3 22.51 3.07 1.44
CA ARG A 3 21.40 3.40 2.37
C ARG A 3 21.16 4.90 2.51
N ALA A 4 22.21 5.73 2.59
CA ALA A 4 22.05 7.18 2.72
C ALA A 4 21.17 7.78 1.60
N THR A 5 21.44 7.39 0.35
CA THR A 5 20.65 7.81 -0.81
C THR A 5 19.21 7.28 -0.77
N VAL A 6 19.00 6.07 -0.25
CA VAL A 6 17.64 5.51 -0.05
C VAL A 6 16.87 6.35 0.98
N MET A 7 17.50 6.73 2.09
CA MET A 7 16.88 7.54 3.14
C MET A 7 16.50 8.93 2.64
N GLU A 8 17.36 9.56 1.83
CA GLU A 8 17.07 10.84 1.19
C GLU A 8 15.86 10.73 0.25
N ALA A 9 15.84 9.71 -0.61
CA ALA A 9 14.72 9.46 -1.51
C ALA A 9 13.41 9.18 -0.75
N PHE A 10 13.46 8.40 0.34
CA PHE A 10 12.31 8.13 1.20
C PHE A 10 11.78 9.40 1.87
N THR A 11 12.67 10.24 2.40
CA THR A 11 12.28 11.51 3.04
C THR A 11 11.67 12.48 2.04
N ALA A 12 12.20 12.52 0.81
CA ALA A 12 11.68 13.38 -0.25
C ALA A 12 10.32 12.91 -0.76
N ALA A 13 10.13 11.59 -0.93
CA ALA A 13 8.90 11.02 -1.44
C ALA A 13 7.78 11.03 -0.39
N LEU A 14 8.09 10.68 0.87
CA LEU A 14 7.11 10.43 1.93
C LEU A 14 7.47 11.19 3.21
N PRO A 15 7.47 12.54 3.19
CA PRO A 15 7.99 13.36 4.29
C PRO A 15 7.23 13.18 5.61
N GLY A 16 5.92 12.93 5.56
CA GLY A 16 5.09 12.66 6.75
C GLY A 16 5.48 11.34 7.41
N THR A 17 5.51 10.26 6.63
CA THR A 17 5.91 8.93 7.11
C THR A 17 7.35 8.91 7.61
N ALA A 18 8.26 9.60 6.91
CA ALA A 18 9.69 9.63 7.27
C ALA A 18 9.98 10.29 8.62
N ARG A 19 9.10 11.18 9.10
CA ARG A 19 9.20 11.85 10.40
C ARG A 19 8.45 11.14 11.53
N GLY A 20 7.64 10.13 11.22
CA GLY A 20 6.86 9.39 12.22
C GLY A 20 7.69 8.41 13.04
N GLU A 21 7.14 7.97 14.18
CA GLU A 21 7.78 6.99 15.08
C GLU A 21 8.02 5.64 14.36
N ASP A 22 7.13 5.27 13.44
CA ASP A 22 7.21 4.04 12.65
C ASP A 22 8.02 4.17 11.35
N SER A 23 8.71 5.30 11.12
CA SER A 23 9.46 5.62 9.89
C SER A 23 10.37 4.48 9.43
N ARG A 24 11.06 3.83 10.37
CA ARG A 24 11.96 2.71 10.07
C ARG A 24 11.23 1.46 9.60
N THR A 25 10.13 1.12 10.26
CA THR A 25 9.28 -0.01 9.89
C THR A 25 8.64 0.24 8.53
N ALA A 26 8.14 1.46 8.30
CA ALA A 26 7.60 1.88 7.01
C ALA A 26 8.63 1.71 5.88
N LEU A 27 9.86 2.21 6.07
CA LEU A 27 10.91 2.06 5.06
C LEU A 27 11.26 0.58 4.80
N ALA A 28 11.39 -0.23 5.85
CA ALA A 28 11.65 -1.66 5.68
C ALA A 28 10.54 -2.35 4.88
N THR A 29 9.28 -2.06 5.19
CA THR A 29 8.12 -2.58 4.46
C THR A 29 8.13 -2.18 2.99
N LEU A 30 8.38 -0.90 2.68
CA LEU A 30 8.43 -0.40 1.30
C LEU A 30 9.59 -1.01 0.50
N LEU A 31 10.75 -1.19 1.14
CA LEU A 31 11.91 -1.81 0.48
C LEU A 31 11.64 -3.26 0.09
N GLU A 32 10.99 -4.02 0.98
CA GLU A 32 10.58 -5.39 0.68
C GLU A 32 9.51 -5.43 -0.40
N GLU A 33 8.54 -4.53 -0.39
CA GLU A 33 7.52 -4.44 -1.45
C GLU A 33 8.16 -4.16 -2.81
N LEU A 34 9.08 -3.19 -2.90
CA LEU A 34 9.81 -2.90 -4.12
C LEU A 34 10.70 -4.08 -4.56
N SER A 35 11.17 -4.90 -3.62
CA SER A 35 11.91 -6.14 -3.89
C SER A 35 10.99 -7.22 -4.48
N ASP A 36 9.83 -7.43 -3.86
CA ASP A 36 8.79 -8.38 -4.30
C ASP A 36 8.25 -8.00 -5.70
N ALA A 37 8.12 -6.69 -5.97
CA ALA A 37 7.76 -6.15 -7.28
C ALA A 37 8.92 -6.20 -8.31
N GLY A 38 10.11 -6.67 -7.93
CA GLY A 38 11.29 -6.75 -8.81
C GLY A 38 11.90 -5.39 -9.19
N THR A 39 11.47 -4.30 -8.55
CA THR A 39 11.95 -2.93 -8.79
C THR A 39 13.34 -2.71 -8.19
N LEU A 40 13.66 -3.43 -7.12
CA LEU A 40 14.99 -3.48 -6.52
C LEU A 40 15.35 -4.92 -6.11
N ARG A 41 16.59 -5.13 -5.66
CA ARG A 41 17.02 -6.38 -5.03
C ARG A 41 17.64 -6.08 -3.67
N LEU A 42 17.16 -6.79 -2.66
CA LEU A 42 17.68 -6.79 -1.30
C LEU A 42 18.77 -7.87 -1.10
N PRO A 43 19.70 -7.68 -0.15
CA PRO A 43 20.77 -8.63 0.14
C PRO A 43 20.29 -9.78 1.07
N HIS A 44 19.19 -10.46 0.74
CA HIS A 44 18.70 -11.59 1.53
C HIS A 44 19.76 -12.69 1.69
N GLY A 45 19.79 -13.32 2.87
CA GLY A 45 20.78 -14.35 3.22
C GLY A 45 22.20 -13.83 3.47
N GLN A 46 22.41 -12.51 3.44
CA GLN A 46 23.71 -11.87 3.71
C GLN A 46 23.63 -10.98 4.95
N ARG A 47 23.46 -11.58 6.12
CA ARG A 47 23.27 -10.90 7.44
C ARG A 47 24.23 -9.72 7.68
N LYS A 48 25.50 -9.79 7.24
CA LYS A 48 26.50 -8.70 7.36
C LYS A 48 26.21 -7.44 6.53
N LYS A 49 25.23 -7.50 5.62
CA LYS A 49 24.78 -6.38 4.77
C LYS A 49 23.51 -5.72 5.27
N TRP A 50 23.09 -6.07 6.49
CA TRP A 50 22.00 -5.48 7.22
C TRP A 50 22.55 -4.80 8.46
N ASP A 51 21.92 -3.71 8.88
CA ASP A 51 22.31 -3.05 10.11
C ASP A 51 21.76 -3.76 11.36
N ALA A 52 22.12 -3.23 12.53
CA ALA A 52 21.68 -3.74 13.82
C ALA A 52 20.36 -3.13 14.31
N GLY A 53 19.69 -2.31 13.48
CA GLY A 53 18.42 -1.69 13.87
C GLY A 53 17.25 -2.68 13.80
N HIS A 54 16.10 -2.29 14.36
CA HIS A 54 14.93 -3.15 14.45
C HIS A 54 13.69 -2.42 13.90
N PRO A 55 13.11 -2.83 12.75
CA PRO A 55 13.59 -3.90 11.86
C PRO A 55 14.92 -3.55 11.19
N ALA A 56 15.70 -4.55 10.77
CA ALA A 56 16.99 -4.31 10.12
C ALA A 56 16.80 -3.69 8.73
N LEU A 57 17.65 -2.73 8.37
CA LEU A 57 17.65 -2.12 7.03
C LEU A 57 18.91 -2.55 6.26
N PRO A 58 18.82 -2.71 4.94
CA PRO A 58 19.97 -3.07 4.12
C PRO A 58 20.95 -1.89 4.05
N GLU A 59 22.25 -2.18 4.16
CA GLU A 59 23.31 -1.19 3.97
C GLU A 59 23.37 -0.67 2.53
N GLN A 60 23.00 -1.53 1.57
CA GLN A 60 22.93 -1.22 0.14
C GLN A 60 21.84 -2.03 -0.55
N ILE A 61 21.14 -1.41 -1.51
CA ILE A 61 20.22 -2.08 -2.42
C ILE A 61 20.79 -2.12 -3.84
N ARG A 62 20.32 -3.05 -4.67
CA ARG A 62 20.64 -3.08 -6.11
C ARG A 62 19.40 -2.71 -6.91
N LEU A 63 19.51 -1.70 -7.76
CA LEU A 63 18.50 -1.44 -8.78
C LEU A 63 18.83 -2.31 -10.01
N PRO A 64 17.85 -2.97 -10.63
CA PRO A 64 18.05 -3.62 -11.92
C PRO A 64 18.68 -2.61 -12.88
N ALA A 65 19.72 -3.03 -13.62
CA ALA A 65 20.29 -2.17 -14.65
C ALA A 65 19.17 -1.86 -15.66
N ALA A 66 18.84 -0.58 -15.82
CA ALA A 66 18.00 -0.16 -16.93
C ALA A 66 18.74 -0.61 -18.20
N THR A 67 18.20 -1.60 -18.90
CA THR A 67 18.76 -1.97 -20.20
C THR A 67 18.66 -0.71 -21.06
N PRO A 68 19.77 -0.15 -21.58
CA PRO A 68 19.67 0.98 -22.49
C PRO A 68 18.90 0.49 -23.71
N ARG A 69 17.59 0.77 -23.75
CA ARG A 69 16.77 0.50 -24.93
C ARG A 69 17.31 1.42 -26.00
N LYS A 70 17.80 0.82 -27.08
CA LYS A 70 18.24 1.53 -28.27
C LYS A 70 17.14 2.53 -28.64
N PRO A 71 17.41 3.84 -28.69
CA PRO A 71 16.41 4.80 -29.11
C PRO A 71 15.93 4.38 -30.50
N ALA A 72 14.61 4.28 -30.66
CA ALA A 72 14.05 4.18 -32.00
C ALA A 72 14.44 5.46 -32.77
N PRO A 73 14.74 5.37 -34.07
CA PRO A 73 15.12 6.53 -34.85
C PRO A 73 14.02 7.60 -34.76
N VAL A 74 14.45 8.84 -34.55
CA VAL A 74 13.61 10.04 -34.46
C VAL A 74 12.74 10.10 -35.71
N THR A 75 11.47 9.71 -35.58
CA THR A 75 10.51 9.67 -36.67
C THR A 75 9.58 10.87 -36.55
N ALA A 76 9.77 11.80 -37.49
CA ALA A 76 9.05 13.06 -37.69
C ALA A 76 9.10 14.05 -36.50
N ARG A 77 9.32 15.34 -36.80
CA ARG A 77 9.08 16.43 -35.84
C ARG A 77 7.58 16.44 -35.52
N ARG A 78 7.17 15.72 -34.47
CA ARG A 78 5.80 15.78 -33.94
C ARG A 78 5.63 17.15 -33.30
N SER A 79 4.58 17.89 -33.67
CA SER A 79 4.25 19.14 -32.99
C SER A 79 3.50 18.80 -31.70
N TYR A 80 4.19 18.94 -30.58
CA TYR A 80 3.58 18.85 -29.26
C TYR A 80 2.96 20.17 -28.84
N ARG A 81 1.91 20.08 -28.02
CA ARG A 81 1.39 21.18 -27.22
C ARG A 81 2.44 21.58 -26.17
N PRO A 82 2.48 22.85 -25.73
CA PRO A 82 3.48 23.31 -24.76
C PRO A 82 3.58 22.46 -23.49
N GLU A 83 2.46 21.89 -23.04
CA GLU A 83 2.36 20.97 -21.90
C GLU A 83 3.22 19.70 -22.06
N LEU A 84 3.60 19.35 -23.29
CA LEU A 84 4.35 18.16 -23.68
C LEU A 84 5.74 18.47 -24.27
N ASP A 85 6.25 19.70 -24.15
CA ASP A 85 7.53 20.10 -24.74
C ASP A 85 8.71 19.22 -24.29
N TRP A 86 8.68 18.75 -23.05
CA TRP A 86 9.66 17.80 -22.48
C TRP A 86 9.75 16.50 -23.29
N GLY A 87 8.71 16.13 -24.04
CA GLY A 87 8.65 14.95 -24.90
C GLY A 87 9.62 15.00 -26.08
N HIS A 88 10.14 16.19 -26.42
CA HIS A 88 11.16 16.35 -27.46
C HIS A 88 12.56 15.89 -27.03
N THR A 89 12.86 16.01 -25.73
CA THR A 89 14.19 15.72 -25.18
C THR A 89 14.21 14.42 -24.37
N ALA A 90 13.04 13.86 -24.04
CA ALA A 90 12.93 12.65 -23.25
C ALA A 90 13.27 11.39 -24.07
N TYR A 91 14.01 10.46 -23.45
CA TYR A 91 14.22 9.11 -23.97
C TYR A 91 12.96 8.27 -23.80
N LEU A 92 12.19 8.12 -24.88
CA LEU A 92 10.90 7.43 -24.89
C LEU A 92 10.88 6.27 -25.90
N THR A 93 10.00 5.30 -25.65
CA THR A 93 9.77 4.18 -26.58
C THR A 93 8.73 4.56 -27.64
N SER A 94 8.59 3.76 -28.70
CA SER A 94 7.53 3.99 -29.69
C SER A 94 6.13 3.99 -29.06
N ALA A 95 5.86 3.06 -28.13
CA ALA A 95 4.60 2.99 -27.40
C ALA A 95 4.34 4.27 -26.57
N HIS A 96 5.36 4.79 -25.89
CA HIS A 96 5.24 6.08 -25.18
C HIS A 96 4.88 7.24 -26.12
N HIS A 97 5.41 7.25 -27.35
CA HIS A 97 5.08 8.28 -28.32
C HIS A 97 3.67 8.12 -28.88
N GLU A 98 3.12 6.91 -28.95
CA GLU A 98 1.72 6.66 -29.29
C GLU A 98 0.79 7.22 -28.18
N ASP A 99 1.10 6.93 -26.91
CA ASP A 99 0.36 7.50 -25.78
C ASP A 99 0.40 9.03 -25.77
N LEU A 100 1.59 9.61 -25.98
CA LEU A 100 1.74 11.06 -26.05
C LEU A 100 0.99 11.68 -27.21
N ALA A 101 0.83 10.98 -28.34
CA ALA A 101 0.04 11.49 -29.45
C ALA A 101 -1.45 11.61 -29.08
N LEU A 102 -1.97 10.64 -28.33
CA LEU A 102 -3.36 10.66 -27.82
C LEU A 102 -3.54 11.79 -26.79
N ILE A 103 -2.63 11.93 -25.84
CA ILE A 103 -2.66 13.03 -24.86
C ILE A 103 -2.53 14.39 -25.55
N ASN A 104 -1.62 14.52 -26.52
CA ASN A 104 -1.41 15.76 -27.28
C ASN A 104 -2.68 16.18 -28.03
N ARG A 105 -3.37 15.21 -28.64
CA ARG A 105 -4.66 15.41 -29.30
C ARG A 105 -5.71 15.87 -28.30
N TRP A 106 -5.82 15.18 -27.16
CA TRP A 106 -6.74 15.56 -26.10
C TRP A 106 -6.48 16.98 -25.59
N PHE A 107 -5.22 17.36 -25.33
CA PHE A 107 -4.88 18.72 -24.93
C PHE A 107 -5.30 19.77 -25.95
N ARG A 108 -5.04 19.51 -27.24
CA ARG A 108 -5.45 20.40 -28.34
C ARG A 108 -6.97 20.56 -28.37
N ASP A 109 -7.70 19.45 -28.36
CA ASP A 109 -9.15 19.41 -28.58
C ASP A 109 -9.92 19.95 -27.36
N THR A 110 -9.31 19.95 -26.17
CA THR A 110 -9.91 20.45 -24.92
C THR A 110 -9.37 21.79 -24.43
N SER A 111 -8.39 22.39 -25.13
CA SER A 111 -7.66 23.59 -24.66
C SER A 111 -8.56 24.80 -24.31
N ASN A 112 -9.69 24.95 -25.00
CA ASN A 112 -10.66 26.02 -24.77
C ASN A 112 -11.99 25.51 -24.18
N ARG A 113 -11.97 24.32 -23.57
CA ARG A 113 -13.17 23.63 -23.05
C ARG A 113 -13.01 23.32 -21.55
N PRO A 114 -13.20 24.32 -20.66
CA PRO A 114 -13.06 24.11 -19.23
C PRO A 114 -14.08 23.10 -18.68
N ASP A 115 -15.24 22.96 -19.33
CA ASP A 115 -16.27 21.96 -19.03
C ASP A 115 -15.76 20.51 -19.15
N VAL A 116 -14.91 20.23 -20.15
CA VAL A 116 -14.34 18.88 -20.38
C VAL A 116 -13.14 18.61 -19.48
N ARG A 117 -12.42 19.67 -19.08
CA ARG A 117 -11.23 19.58 -18.22
C ARG A 117 -11.56 19.58 -16.73
N VAL A 118 -12.83 19.55 -16.35
CA VAL A 118 -13.23 19.30 -14.96
C VAL A 118 -12.57 17.99 -14.47
N PRO A 119 -11.96 17.97 -13.28
CA PRO A 119 -11.36 16.76 -12.75
C PRO A 119 -12.36 15.60 -12.67
N ILE A 120 -12.01 14.44 -13.24
CA ILE A 120 -12.78 13.19 -13.14
C ILE A 120 -11.88 12.03 -12.70
N PRO A 121 -12.44 10.92 -12.18
CA PRO A 121 -11.66 9.77 -11.74
C PRO A 121 -10.70 9.21 -12.81
N LEU A 122 -9.57 8.67 -12.36
CA LEU A 122 -8.46 8.24 -13.22
C LEU A 122 -8.88 7.36 -14.38
N ARG A 123 -9.70 6.34 -14.10
CA ARG A 123 -10.11 5.35 -15.12
C ARG A 123 -11.09 5.93 -16.14
N GLU A 124 -11.91 6.89 -15.73
CA GLU A 124 -12.81 7.61 -16.63
C GLU A 124 -12.00 8.50 -17.58
N ARG A 125 -11.05 9.28 -17.05
CA ARG A 125 -10.15 10.08 -17.90
C ARG A 125 -9.27 9.19 -18.79
N SER A 126 -8.82 8.06 -18.28
CA SER A 126 -8.05 7.09 -19.06
C SER A 126 -8.86 6.59 -20.25
N TYR A 127 -10.12 6.20 -20.03
CA TYR A 127 -10.99 5.77 -21.11
C TYR A 127 -11.26 6.89 -22.13
N GLU A 128 -11.49 8.12 -21.68
CA GLU A 128 -11.68 9.27 -22.57
C GLU A 128 -10.48 9.50 -23.51
N ILE A 129 -9.25 9.44 -22.98
CA ILE A 129 -8.03 9.71 -23.76
C ILE A 129 -7.61 8.50 -24.60
N PHE A 130 -7.68 7.29 -24.03
CA PHE A 130 -7.03 6.09 -24.60
C PHE A 130 -8.02 5.03 -25.09
N GLN A 131 -9.31 5.13 -24.75
CA GLN A 131 -10.30 4.05 -24.91
C GLN A 131 -9.88 2.76 -24.18
N ASP A 132 -9.09 2.92 -23.12
CA ASP A 132 -8.58 1.88 -22.23
C ASP A 132 -8.60 2.44 -20.80
N GLU A 133 -9.47 1.89 -19.96
CA GLU A 133 -9.72 2.38 -18.61
C GLU A 133 -8.52 2.19 -17.67
N LYS A 134 -7.58 1.29 -18.00
CA LYS A 134 -6.40 0.98 -17.18
C LYS A 134 -5.12 1.59 -17.74
N ARG A 135 -5.17 2.25 -18.90
CA ARG A 135 -3.96 2.77 -19.54
C ARG A 135 -3.18 3.72 -18.63
N LEU A 136 -3.85 4.67 -17.98
CA LEU A 136 -3.20 5.58 -17.05
C LEU A 136 -2.65 4.88 -15.80
N ASP A 137 -3.31 3.84 -15.29
CA ASP A 137 -2.79 3.05 -14.15
C ASP A 137 -1.37 2.54 -14.43
N GLY A 138 -1.12 2.05 -15.65
CA GLY A 138 0.20 1.58 -16.07
C GLY A 138 1.21 2.68 -16.44
N LEU A 139 0.75 3.89 -16.76
CA LEU A 139 1.61 5.00 -17.16
C LEU A 139 2.13 5.83 -15.97
N ILE A 140 1.36 5.93 -14.88
CA ILE A 140 1.67 6.80 -13.73
C ILE A 140 2.99 6.44 -13.05
N SER A 141 3.37 5.16 -13.03
CA SER A 141 4.66 4.71 -12.48
C SER A 141 5.81 4.80 -13.49
N GLY A 142 5.53 5.23 -14.72
CA GLY A 142 6.42 5.13 -15.86
C GLY A 142 7.08 6.44 -16.29
N ALA A 143 7.80 6.37 -17.40
CA ALA A 143 8.60 7.49 -17.91
C ALA A 143 7.76 8.75 -18.23
N LEU A 144 6.48 8.62 -18.59
CA LEU A 144 5.66 9.78 -18.95
C LEU A 144 5.32 10.67 -17.74
N PHE A 145 5.30 10.10 -16.53
CA PHE A 145 5.00 10.79 -15.28
C PHE A 145 6.26 10.98 -14.40
N ALA A 146 7.46 10.82 -14.98
CA ALA A 146 8.69 11.12 -14.27
C ALA A 146 8.74 12.62 -13.88
N PRO A 147 9.49 13.01 -12.83
CA PRO A 147 9.51 14.37 -12.34
C PRO A 147 9.74 15.42 -13.45
N GLY A 148 8.91 16.48 -13.44
CA GLY A 148 8.93 17.55 -14.44
C GLY A 148 8.24 17.21 -15.78
N ARG A 149 7.43 16.15 -15.84
CA ARG A 149 6.67 15.73 -17.03
C ARG A 149 5.16 15.84 -16.78
N LEU A 150 4.38 14.81 -17.13
CA LEU A 150 2.93 14.81 -16.90
C LEU A 150 2.57 14.79 -15.42
N THR A 151 1.50 15.49 -15.09
CA THR A 151 0.81 15.39 -13.81
C THR A 151 -0.65 15.00 -14.02
N LEU A 152 -1.29 14.41 -13.00
CA LEU A 152 -2.72 14.11 -13.03
C LEU A 152 -3.56 15.40 -13.16
N GLU A 153 -3.11 16.48 -12.54
CA GLU A 153 -3.74 17.81 -12.62
C GLU A 153 -3.80 18.32 -14.06
N GLN A 154 -2.70 18.21 -14.83
CA GLN A 154 -2.71 18.60 -16.24
C GLN A 154 -3.75 17.84 -17.06
N LEU A 155 -3.94 16.55 -16.74
CA LEU A 155 -4.93 15.68 -17.39
C LEU A 155 -6.35 15.85 -16.83
N GLY A 156 -6.59 16.77 -15.88
CA GLY A 156 -7.90 16.95 -15.26
C GLY A 156 -8.39 15.63 -14.66
N THR A 157 -7.55 14.98 -13.85
CA THR A 157 -7.89 13.71 -13.23
C THR A 157 -7.25 13.53 -11.85
N PHE A 158 -7.77 12.57 -11.10
CA PHE A 158 -7.33 12.21 -9.75
C PHE A 158 -7.54 10.72 -9.51
N ARG A 159 -6.86 10.16 -8.52
CA ARG A 159 -7.10 8.78 -8.07
C ARG A 159 -8.21 8.80 -7.01
N GLU A 160 -9.34 8.18 -7.34
CA GLU A 160 -10.38 7.91 -6.37
C GLU A 160 -10.01 6.64 -5.58
N PRO A 161 -9.93 6.69 -4.24
CA PRO A 161 -9.69 5.49 -3.44
C PRO A 161 -10.86 4.52 -3.58
N PRO A 162 -10.62 3.19 -3.63
CA PRO A 162 -11.70 2.22 -3.60
C PRO A 162 -12.57 2.37 -2.33
N PRO A 163 -13.89 2.14 -2.42
CA PRO A 163 -14.74 2.21 -1.25
C PRO A 163 -14.37 1.12 -0.23
N LEU A 164 -14.37 1.48 1.05
CA LEU A 164 -14.20 0.55 2.16
C LEU A 164 -15.59 0.12 2.65
N ALA A 165 -15.86 -1.18 2.69
CA ALA A 165 -17.10 -1.69 3.26
C ALA A 165 -17.01 -1.67 4.80
N TYR A 166 -17.91 -0.94 5.47
CA TYR A 166 -17.94 -0.85 6.93
C TYR A 166 -19.36 -0.75 7.49
N ARG A 167 -19.48 -0.97 8.80
CA ARG A 167 -20.70 -0.70 9.57
C ARG A 167 -20.37 0.04 10.86
N LEU A 168 -21.06 1.14 11.10
CA LEU A 168 -21.02 1.84 12.39
C LEU A 168 -21.84 1.07 13.41
N LEU A 169 -21.27 0.92 14.61
CA LEU A 169 -21.85 0.17 15.73
C LEU A 169 -22.16 1.08 16.92
N GLY A 170 -21.40 2.16 17.13
CA GLY A 170 -21.60 3.08 18.24
C GLY A 170 -20.76 4.36 18.14
N ASP A 171 -20.67 5.09 19.25
CA ASP A 171 -20.04 6.41 19.33
C ASP A 171 -18.56 6.39 19.75
N GLY A 172 -17.94 5.21 19.76
CA GLY A 172 -16.51 5.08 20.01
C GLY A 172 -15.64 5.78 18.96
N ASP A 173 -14.33 5.56 19.05
CA ASP A 173 -13.30 6.22 18.22
C ASP A 173 -12.43 5.22 17.45
N THR A 174 -12.71 3.92 17.58
CA THR A 174 -11.87 2.85 17.02
C THR A 174 -12.57 2.18 15.85
N LEU A 175 -11.88 2.07 14.71
CA LEU A 175 -12.28 1.25 13.56
C LEU A 175 -11.56 -0.10 13.64
N LEU A 176 -12.31 -1.19 13.80
CA LEU A 176 -11.77 -2.55 13.74
C LEU A 176 -11.90 -3.10 12.32
N VAL A 177 -10.77 -3.32 11.66
CA VAL A 177 -10.71 -3.87 10.31
C VAL A 177 -10.44 -5.37 10.38
N ALA A 178 -11.29 -6.15 9.76
CA ALA A 178 -11.10 -7.59 9.59
C ALA A 178 -10.76 -7.90 8.13
N GLU A 179 -9.67 -8.65 7.91
CA GLU A 179 -9.24 -9.04 6.57
C GLU A 179 -10.29 -9.86 5.81
N ASN A 180 -10.84 -10.90 6.45
CA ASN A 180 -11.77 -11.85 5.82
C ASN A 180 -13.24 -11.55 6.13
N SER A 181 -14.10 -11.90 5.17
CA SER A 181 -15.53 -11.53 5.21
C SER A 181 -16.33 -12.25 6.31
N ASP A 182 -16.00 -13.51 6.62
CA ASP A 182 -16.68 -14.28 7.68
C ASP A 182 -16.30 -13.76 9.08
N THR A 183 -15.02 -13.41 9.27
CA THR A 183 -14.54 -12.77 10.50
C THR A 183 -15.15 -11.39 10.67
N TYR A 184 -15.24 -10.59 9.60
CA TYR A 184 -15.97 -9.31 9.59
C TYR A 184 -17.42 -9.48 10.09
N ALA A 185 -18.16 -10.45 9.55
CA ALA A 185 -19.54 -10.71 9.95
C ALA A 185 -19.64 -11.13 11.43
N THR A 186 -18.71 -11.98 11.88
CA THR A 186 -18.62 -12.43 13.27
C THR A 186 -18.37 -11.27 14.22
N LEU A 187 -17.35 -10.44 13.96
CA LEU A 187 -16.99 -9.30 14.81
C LEU A 187 -18.11 -8.26 14.86
N ARG A 188 -18.72 -7.94 13.70
CA ARG A 188 -19.89 -7.07 13.62
C ARG A 188 -20.99 -7.55 14.55
N ASP A 189 -21.37 -8.82 14.47
CA ASP A 189 -22.48 -9.37 15.25
C ASP A 189 -22.19 -9.41 16.75
N LEU A 190 -20.96 -9.76 17.13
CA LEU A 190 -20.56 -9.85 18.55
C LEU A 190 -20.41 -8.47 19.20
N LEU A 191 -19.98 -7.46 18.45
CA LEU A 191 -19.80 -6.10 18.96
C LEU A 191 -21.08 -5.25 18.92
N THR A 192 -22.06 -5.57 18.06
CA THR A 192 -23.30 -4.78 17.94
C THR A 192 -24.03 -4.56 19.27
N PRO A 193 -24.19 -5.55 20.17
CA PRO A 193 -24.91 -5.36 21.43
C PRO A 193 -24.18 -4.43 22.42
N ASN A 194 -22.85 -4.44 22.40
CA ASN A 194 -22.02 -3.61 23.28
C ASN A 194 -20.73 -3.21 22.55
N PRO A 195 -20.76 -2.15 21.73
CA PRO A 195 -19.63 -1.78 20.88
C PRO A 195 -18.44 -1.22 21.65
N GLY A 196 -18.64 -0.75 22.89
CA GLY A 196 -17.59 -0.11 23.68
C GLY A 196 -16.93 1.05 22.92
N ARG A 197 -15.60 0.99 22.76
CA ARG A 197 -14.83 1.97 21.96
C ARG A 197 -14.86 1.71 20.46
N THR A 198 -15.39 0.58 20.01
CA THR A 198 -15.47 0.25 18.58
C THR A 198 -16.57 1.08 17.93
N ARG A 199 -16.18 2.14 17.23
CA ARG A 199 -17.09 2.97 16.43
C ARG A 199 -17.70 2.17 15.29
N GLY A 200 -16.89 1.34 14.65
CA GLY A 200 -17.32 0.54 13.52
C GLY A 200 -16.38 -0.62 13.24
N VAL A 201 -16.88 -1.53 12.41
CA VAL A 201 -16.12 -2.67 11.89
C VAL A 201 -16.07 -2.53 10.37
N ALA A 202 -14.91 -2.77 9.78
CA ALA A 202 -14.67 -2.71 8.34
C ALA A 202 -14.12 -4.03 7.79
N PHE A 203 -14.41 -4.29 6.51
CA PHE A 203 -13.88 -5.42 5.77
C PHE A 203 -12.67 -4.97 4.95
N GLY A 204 -11.49 -5.51 5.25
CA GLY A 204 -10.23 -5.14 4.61
C GLY A 204 -10.10 -5.63 3.17
N SER A 205 -10.67 -6.81 2.83
CA SER A 205 -10.60 -7.37 1.48
C SER A 205 -9.14 -7.57 0.98
N GLY A 206 -8.28 -8.08 1.86
CA GLY A 206 -6.87 -8.36 1.55
C GLY A 206 -6.11 -7.13 1.02
N ARG A 207 -5.42 -7.28 -0.12
CA ARG A 207 -4.58 -6.22 -0.71
C ARG A 207 -5.33 -4.94 -1.06
N ALA A 208 -6.65 -5.00 -1.26
CA ALA A 208 -7.45 -3.81 -1.55
C ALA A 208 -7.48 -2.83 -0.36
N PHE A 209 -7.26 -3.32 0.86
CA PHE A 209 -7.31 -2.50 2.07
C PHE A 209 -6.39 -1.29 1.98
N GLU A 210 -5.16 -1.49 1.52
CA GLU A 210 -4.14 -0.46 1.40
C GLU A 210 -4.59 0.74 0.57
N ALA A 211 -5.33 0.50 -0.52
CA ALA A 211 -5.86 1.56 -1.37
C ALA A 211 -7.14 2.18 -0.78
N SER A 212 -7.96 1.38 -0.08
CA SER A 212 -9.24 1.82 0.49
C SER A 212 -9.12 2.53 1.85
N ILE A 213 -7.96 2.48 2.51
CA ILE A 213 -7.76 3.05 3.85
C ILE A 213 -7.98 4.56 3.87
N GLU A 214 -7.74 5.25 2.76
CA GLU A 214 -7.99 6.69 2.64
C GLU A 214 -9.47 7.04 2.84
N THR A 215 -10.40 6.15 2.43
CA THR A 215 -11.85 6.31 2.61
C THR A 215 -12.25 6.42 4.08
N VAL A 216 -11.41 6.00 5.03
CA VAL A 216 -11.65 6.18 6.46
C VAL A 216 -11.76 7.66 6.86
N LYS A 217 -11.21 8.61 6.08
CA LYS A 217 -11.40 10.05 6.31
C LYS A 217 -12.86 10.49 6.34
N GLU A 218 -13.72 9.77 5.62
CA GLU A 218 -15.17 10.03 5.56
C GLU A 218 -15.87 9.59 6.85
N ILE A 219 -15.24 8.71 7.64
CA ILE A 219 -15.76 8.24 8.92
C ILE A 219 -15.30 9.21 10.01
N HIS A 220 -16.12 10.21 10.31
CA HIS A 220 -15.83 11.18 11.36
C HIS A 220 -15.63 10.52 12.73
N GLY A 221 -14.63 10.99 13.48
CA GLY A 221 -14.38 10.58 14.87
C GLY A 221 -13.44 9.40 15.06
N ILE A 222 -12.89 8.83 13.98
CA ILE A 222 -11.87 7.77 14.10
C ILE A 222 -10.54 8.35 14.60
N GLN A 223 -10.09 7.86 15.75
CA GLN A 223 -8.78 8.17 16.34
C GLN A 223 -7.84 6.95 16.35
N ARG A 224 -8.39 5.74 16.21
CA ARG A 224 -7.61 4.49 16.16
C ARG A 224 -8.13 3.59 15.06
N ILE A 225 -7.21 2.98 14.33
CA ILE A 225 -7.52 1.96 13.31
C ILE A 225 -6.77 0.70 13.74
N VAL A 226 -7.51 -0.35 14.07
CA VAL A 226 -6.93 -1.64 14.47
C VAL A 226 -7.25 -2.69 13.41
N TYR A 227 -6.27 -3.49 13.00
CA TYR A 227 -6.40 -4.49 11.96
C TYR A 227 -6.24 -5.90 12.53
N TYR A 228 -7.10 -6.81 12.08
CA TYR A 228 -7.04 -8.23 12.35
C TYR A 228 -7.04 -9.00 11.03
N GLY A 229 -6.08 -9.90 10.86
CA GLY A 229 -5.91 -10.72 9.66
C GLY A 229 -5.05 -11.95 9.94
N ASP A 230 -4.55 -12.56 8.88
CA ASP A 230 -3.79 -13.80 8.96
C ASP A 230 -2.39 -13.59 9.55
N LEU A 231 -1.85 -14.62 10.20
CA LEU A 231 -0.43 -14.72 10.56
C LEU A 231 0.33 -15.44 9.45
N ASP A 232 0.48 -14.74 8.33
CA ASP A 232 1.30 -15.13 7.19
C ASP A 232 2.00 -13.89 6.58
N PRO A 233 2.85 -14.04 5.56
CA PRO A 233 3.55 -12.89 4.98
C PRO A 233 2.61 -11.82 4.41
N GLU A 234 1.51 -12.20 3.78
CA GLU A 234 0.61 -11.24 3.14
C GLU A 234 -0.24 -10.51 4.18
N GLY A 235 -0.86 -11.24 5.12
CA GLY A 235 -1.71 -10.71 6.18
C GLY A 235 -0.99 -9.76 7.15
N LEU A 236 0.33 -9.88 7.31
CA LEU A 236 1.14 -8.91 8.06
C LEU A 236 1.61 -7.73 7.22
N SER A 237 1.83 -7.95 5.93
CA SER A 237 2.32 -6.89 5.03
C SER A 237 1.23 -5.88 4.66
N ILE A 238 -0.02 -6.33 4.50
CA ILE A 238 -1.17 -5.49 4.14
C ILE A 238 -1.38 -4.34 5.14
N PRO A 239 -1.57 -4.58 6.46
CA PRO A 239 -1.78 -3.48 7.40
C PRO A 239 -0.53 -2.61 7.58
N ALA A 240 0.67 -3.19 7.45
CA ALA A 240 1.90 -2.41 7.49
C ALA A 240 2.01 -1.40 6.34
N ARG A 241 1.62 -1.80 5.12
CA ARG A 241 1.53 -0.87 3.96
C ARG A 241 0.38 0.11 4.11
N ALA A 242 -0.79 -0.36 4.52
CA ALA A 242 -1.95 0.52 4.77
C ALA A 242 -1.64 1.61 5.81
N SER A 243 -0.81 1.32 6.82
CA SER A 243 -0.31 2.31 7.79
C SER A 243 0.50 3.43 7.14
N VAL A 244 1.34 3.09 6.16
CA VAL A 244 2.10 4.09 5.37
C VAL A 244 1.14 5.00 4.61
N THR A 245 0.16 4.44 3.90
CA THR A 245 -0.87 5.21 3.17
C THR A 245 -1.71 6.06 4.11
N ALA A 246 -2.15 5.50 5.24
CA ALA A 246 -2.95 6.20 6.26
C ALA A 246 -2.22 7.44 6.79
N THR A 247 -0.96 7.31 7.18
CA THR A 247 -0.18 8.44 7.73
C THR A 247 0.07 9.54 6.70
N GLN A 248 0.31 9.20 5.43
CA GLN A 248 0.41 10.19 4.34
C GLN A 248 -0.89 10.94 4.12
N CYS A 249 -2.00 10.25 4.35
CA CYS A 249 -3.34 10.79 4.29
C CYS A 249 -3.74 11.60 5.54
N GLY A 250 -2.89 11.67 6.57
CA GLY A 250 -3.22 12.34 7.84
C GLY A 250 -4.18 11.54 8.74
N LEU A 251 -4.35 10.24 8.47
CA LEU A 251 -5.08 9.31 9.33
C LEU A 251 -4.13 8.71 10.40
N PRO A 252 -4.68 8.16 11.50
CA PRO A 252 -3.91 7.34 12.44
C PRO A 252 -3.19 6.20 11.72
N SER A 253 -2.04 5.78 12.24
CA SER A 253 -1.39 4.55 11.78
C SER A 253 -2.30 3.34 12.03
N VAL A 254 -2.14 2.31 11.19
CA VAL A 254 -2.89 1.05 11.36
C VAL A 254 -2.17 0.20 12.40
N GLU A 255 -2.83 -0.05 13.53
CA GLU A 255 -2.32 -0.83 14.65
C GLU A 255 -2.76 -2.30 14.57
N PRO A 256 -1.99 -3.26 15.11
CA PRO A 256 -2.47 -4.63 15.29
C PRO A 256 -3.58 -4.70 16.35
N ALA A 257 -4.66 -5.41 16.05
CA ALA A 257 -5.65 -5.83 17.03
C ALA A 257 -5.03 -6.89 17.95
N SER A 258 -4.22 -6.42 18.91
CA SER A 258 -3.20 -7.23 19.56
C SER A 258 -3.78 -8.42 20.33
N ALA A 259 -4.92 -8.24 20.99
CA ALA A 259 -5.57 -9.32 21.73
C ALA A 259 -6.16 -10.41 20.80
N LEU A 260 -6.65 -10.03 19.60
CA LEU A 260 -7.07 -11.00 18.58
C LEU A 260 -5.88 -11.79 18.03
N TYR A 261 -4.73 -11.16 17.83
CA TYR A 261 -3.51 -11.88 17.44
C TYR A 261 -2.92 -12.76 18.56
N ASP A 262 -2.99 -12.33 19.82
CA ASP A 262 -2.65 -13.16 20.99
C ASP A 262 -3.49 -14.45 21.00
N LEU A 263 -4.80 -14.33 20.81
CA LEU A 263 -5.72 -15.48 20.71
C LEU A 263 -5.43 -16.33 19.45
N LEU A 264 -5.15 -15.70 18.32
CA LEU A 264 -4.84 -16.42 17.09
C LEU A 264 -3.59 -17.30 17.25
N LEU A 265 -2.57 -16.80 17.94
CA LEU A 265 -1.33 -17.56 18.21
C LEU A 265 -1.55 -18.78 19.11
N SER A 266 -2.65 -18.89 19.86
CA SER A 266 -2.95 -20.10 20.64
C SER A 266 -3.38 -21.28 19.77
N HIS A 267 -3.64 -21.06 18.48
CA HIS A 267 -4.12 -22.09 17.56
C HIS A 267 -2.96 -22.81 16.85
N ALA A 268 -3.25 -24.03 16.39
CA ALA A 268 -2.31 -24.79 15.58
C ALA A 268 -2.09 -24.08 14.24
N SER A 269 -0.83 -23.90 13.87
CA SER A 269 -0.49 -23.41 12.55
C SER A 269 -0.65 -24.50 11.49
N THR A 270 -0.76 -24.10 10.23
CA THR A 270 -0.87 -24.95 9.05
C THR A 270 0.28 -24.66 8.08
N PRO A 271 0.55 -25.52 7.08
CA PRO A 271 1.57 -25.24 6.07
C PRO A 271 1.36 -23.88 5.40
N GLY A 272 2.44 -23.13 5.21
CA GLY A 272 2.45 -21.81 4.60
C GLY A 272 3.73 -21.57 3.80
N GLN A 273 4.05 -20.30 3.56
CA GLN A 273 5.26 -19.91 2.84
C GLN A 273 6.43 -19.75 3.81
N MET A 274 7.56 -20.38 3.49
CA MET A 274 8.82 -20.12 4.19
C MET A 274 9.39 -18.78 3.74
N VAL A 275 9.82 -17.96 4.71
CA VAL A 275 10.44 -16.65 4.47
C VAL A 275 11.84 -16.60 5.07
N SER A 276 12.70 -15.73 4.53
CA SER A 276 14.02 -15.46 5.12
C SER A 276 13.89 -14.80 6.50
N ASP A 277 14.91 -14.97 7.35
CA ASP A 277 15.03 -14.34 8.69
C ASP A 277 14.84 -12.82 8.64
N GLU A 278 15.43 -12.15 7.65
CA GLU A 278 15.33 -10.69 7.51
C GLU A 278 13.89 -10.26 7.15
N ARG A 279 13.26 -10.94 6.19
CA ARG A 279 11.85 -10.70 5.82
C ARG A 279 10.91 -10.95 6.99
N ALA A 280 11.12 -12.03 7.76
CA ALA A 280 10.31 -12.34 8.94
C ALA A 280 10.44 -11.26 10.03
N HIS A 281 11.65 -10.75 10.28
CA HIS A 281 11.86 -9.62 11.18
C HIS A 281 11.10 -8.36 10.71
N THR A 282 11.16 -8.04 9.42
CA THR A 282 10.43 -6.90 8.85
C THR A 282 8.93 -7.05 9.03
N LEU A 283 8.37 -8.20 8.66
CA LEU A 283 6.92 -8.47 8.75
C LEU A 283 6.41 -8.42 10.20
N THR A 284 7.19 -8.95 11.14
CA THR A 284 6.78 -9.00 12.55
C THR A 284 7.02 -7.69 13.30
N ALA A 285 7.79 -6.74 12.75
CA ALA A 285 8.04 -5.45 13.41
C ALA A 285 6.77 -4.63 13.65
N TRP A 286 5.76 -4.77 12.78
CA TRP A 286 4.45 -4.14 12.94
C TRP A 286 3.67 -4.65 14.17
N LEU A 287 3.89 -5.90 14.58
CA LEU A 287 3.24 -6.47 15.76
C LEU A 287 3.83 -5.89 17.07
N PRO A 288 3.07 -5.89 18.18
CA PRO A 288 3.62 -5.54 19.48
C PRO A 288 4.75 -6.51 19.91
N PRO A 289 5.76 -6.06 20.69
CA PRO A 289 6.94 -6.85 21.03
C PRO A 289 6.66 -8.28 21.54
N ARG A 290 5.59 -8.46 22.33
CA ARG A 290 5.20 -9.75 22.90
C ARG A 290 4.81 -10.80 21.84
N LEU A 291 4.32 -10.38 20.68
CA LEU A 291 3.86 -11.26 19.61
C LEU A 291 4.96 -11.60 18.59
N ARG A 292 5.97 -10.73 18.46
CA ARG A 292 6.95 -10.78 17.36
C ARG A 292 7.67 -12.12 17.28
N LYS A 293 8.22 -12.60 18.40
CA LYS A 293 9.05 -13.81 18.43
C LYS A 293 8.28 -15.04 17.97
N ARG A 294 7.07 -15.25 18.48
CA ARG A 294 6.27 -16.44 18.16
C ARG A 294 5.78 -16.39 16.72
N THR A 295 5.34 -15.24 16.24
CA THR A 295 4.97 -15.06 14.83
C THR A 295 6.18 -15.26 13.91
N HIS A 296 7.35 -14.76 14.30
CA HIS A 296 8.59 -14.94 13.54
C HIS A 296 8.95 -16.42 13.36
N GLU A 297 8.81 -17.22 14.42
CA GLU A 297 9.02 -18.68 14.39
C GLU A 297 7.99 -19.40 13.47
N VAL A 298 6.73 -18.95 13.47
CA VAL A 298 5.70 -19.46 12.54
C VAL A 298 6.12 -19.22 11.08
N LEU A 299 6.55 -18.00 10.76
CA LEU A 299 6.96 -17.64 9.39
C LEU A 299 8.23 -18.37 8.94
N LEU A 300 9.25 -18.45 9.80
CA LEU A 300 10.50 -19.15 9.49
C LEU A 300 10.30 -20.65 9.25
N SER A 301 9.35 -21.27 9.96
CA SER A 301 9.05 -22.69 9.80
C SER A 301 8.20 -23.01 8.56
N GLY A 302 7.89 -22.00 7.72
CA GLY A 302 7.03 -22.18 6.56
C GLY A 302 5.61 -22.53 6.95
N ARG A 303 5.10 -21.90 8.02
CA ARG A 303 3.75 -22.11 8.54
C ARG A 303 2.97 -20.81 8.54
N ARG A 304 1.65 -20.92 8.68
CA ARG A 304 0.71 -19.80 8.85
C ARG A 304 -0.36 -20.13 9.87
N ILE A 305 -1.07 -19.12 10.35
CA ILE A 305 -2.33 -19.31 11.09
C ILE A 305 -3.38 -18.41 10.44
N ALA A 306 -4.45 -19.03 9.94
CA ALA A 306 -5.56 -18.33 9.29
C ALA A 306 -6.46 -17.65 10.32
N GLN A 307 -6.96 -16.45 10.00
CA GLN A 307 -7.83 -15.63 10.84
C GLN A 307 -9.03 -16.41 11.39
N GLU A 308 -9.63 -17.28 10.55
CA GLU A 308 -10.80 -18.11 10.87
C GLU A 308 -10.56 -19.10 12.01
N ALA A 309 -9.30 -19.34 12.40
CA ALA A 309 -9.00 -20.17 13.57
C ALA A 309 -9.65 -19.62 14.84
N THR A 310 -9.81 -18.28 14.97
CA THR A 310 -10.63 -17.67 16.03
C THR A 310 -12.09 -17.54 15.58
N ASN A 311 -12.79 -18.67 15.52
CA ASN A 311 -14.18 -18.67 15.07
C ASN A 311 -15.14 -17.99 16.07
N ARG A 312 -16.39 -17.80 15.64
CA ARG A 312 -17.47 -17.19 16.43
C ARG A 312 -17.65 -17.78 17.82
N ASN A 313 -17.55 -19.10 17.98
CA ASN A 313 -17.77 -19.75 19.27
C ASN A 313 -16.65 -19.39 20.26
N GLN A 314 -15.41 -19.32 19.78
CA GLN A 314 -14.27 -18.91 20.59
C GLN A 314 -14.38 -17.44 20.98
N LEU A 315 -14.66 -16.56 20.01
CA LEU A 315 -14.78 -15.11 20.26
C LEU A 315 -15.98 -14.76 21.15
N ALA A 316 -17.08 -15.50 21.09
CA ALA A 316 -18.22 -15.29 21.98
C ALA A 316 -17.93 -15.71 23.44
N GLY A 317 -17.03 -16.68 23.65
CA GLY A 317 -16.68 -17.21 24.96
C GLY A 317 -15.55 -16.46 25.68
N ASP A 318 -14.81 -15.62 24.98
CA ASP A 318 -13.68 -14.85 25.49
C ASP A 318 -13.88 -13.38 25.16
N ALA A 319 -14.14 -12.51 26.14
CA ALA A 319 -14.32 -11.08 25.88
C ALA A 319 -13.00 -10.29 25.87
N THR A 320 -11.85 -10.93 26.15
CA THR A 320 -10.57 -10.24 26.31
C THR A 320 -10.00 -9.68 25.01
N TRP A 321 -10.57 -10.06 23.86
CA TRP A 321 -10.15 -9.58 22.55
C TRP A 321 -10.76 -8.23 22.14
N CYS A 322 -11.78 -7.72 22.84
CA CYS A 322 -12.44 -6.48 22.46
C CYS A 322 -11.47 -5.27 22.48
N PRO A 323 -11.44 -4.43 21.42
CA PRO A 323 -10.47 -3.32 21.26
C PRO A 323 -10.52 -2.16 22.26
#